data_AF-A5N454-F1
#
_entry.id   AF-A5N454-F1
#
_cell.length_a   1.000
_cell.length_b   1.000
_cell.length_c   1.000
_cell.angle_alpha   90.00
_cell.angle_beta   90.00
_cell.angle_gamma   90.00
#
_symmetry.space_group_name_H-M   'P 1'
#
loop_
_entity.id
_entity.type
_entity.pdbx_description
1 polymer ?
#
loop_
_entity_poly.entity_id
_entity_poly.type
_entity_poly.pdbx_seq_one_letter_code
_entity_poly.pdbx_strand_id
1 'polypeptide(L)' 'MKKFLIFLIKVYRKYISPLKVPCCRFYPTCSQYVLEALQKHGIIKGGFMSIKRILRCNPFCKGGYDPVK' A
#
# COMPACT_ATOMS: atom_id res chain seq x y z
N MET A 1 -3.59 -15.09 -10.11
CA MET A 1 -4.26 -14.16 -9.15
C MET A 1 -3.35 -12.98 -8.73
N LYS A 2 -2.19 -13.18 -8.07
CA LYS A 2 -1.38 -12.04 -7.50
C LYS A 2 -1.02 -10.92 -8.49
N LYS A 3 -0.75 -11.30 -9.74
CA LYS A 3 -0.41 -10.37 -10.83
C LYS A 3 -1.51 -9.36 -11.13
N PHE A 4 -2.79 -9.75 -10.99
CA PHE A 4 -3.92 -8.86 -11.27
C PHE A 4 -3.99 -7.70 -10.26
N LEU A 5 -3.89 -7.99 -8.97
CA LEU A 5 -3.87 -6.94 -7.94
C LEU A 5 -2.62 -6.04 -8.08
N ILE A 6 -1.46 -6.63 -8.31
CA ILE A 6 -0.22 -5.88 -8.56
C ILE A 6 -0.38 -4.96 -9.77
N PHE A 7 -1.02 -5.43 -10.84
CA PHE A 7 -1.32 -4.63 -12.02
C PHE A 7 -2.24 -3.46 -11.68
N LEU A 8 -3.34 -3.70 -10.96
CA LEU A 8 -4.24 -2.63 -10.50
C LEU A 8 -3.52 -1.57 -9.66
N ILE A 9 -2.64 -1.99 -8.74
CA ILE A 9 -1.88 -1.05 -7.91
C ILE A 9 -0.85 -0.27 -8.74
N LYS A 10 -0.21 -0.92 -9.73
CA LYS A 10 0.69 -0.24 -10.66
C LYS A 10 -0.05 0.79 -11.51
N VAL A 11 -1.24 0.45 -12.03
CA VAL A 11 -2.12 1.39 -12.74
C VAL A 11 -2.53 2.54 -11.81
N TYR A 12 -2.97 2.25 -10.59
CA TYR A 12 -3.26 3.27 -9.58
C TYR A 12 -2.05 4.17 -9.33
N ARG A 13 -0.84 3.61 -9.19
CA ARG A 13 0.38 4.40 -8.96
C ARG A 13 0.75 5.25 -10.18
N LYS A 14 0.54 4.75 -11.39
CA LYS A 14 0.89 5.44 -12.63
C LYS A 14 -0.08 6.59 -12.96
N TYR A 15 -1.38 6.37 -12.77
CA TYR A 15 -2.42 7.32 -13.20
C TYR A 15 -2.97 8.16 -12.05
N ILE A 16 -3.12 7.59 -10.84
CA ILE A 16 -3.81 8.24 -9.72
C ILE A 16 -2.82 8.84 -8.71
N SER A 17 -1.69 8.18 -8.44
CA SER A 17 -0.69 8.71 -7.50
C SER A 17 -0.09 10.08 -7.88
N PRO A 18 0.21 10.41 -9.16
CA PRO A 18 0.74 11.74 -9.49
C PRO A 18 -0.31 12.85 -9.35
N LEU A 19 -1.60 12.50 -9.33
CA LEU A 19 -2.71 13.46 -9.16
C LEU A 19 -3.01 13.74 -7.68
N LYS A 20 -2.44 12.98 -6.75
CA LYS A 20 -2.70 13.13 -5.31
C LYS A 20 -1.50 13.78 -4.64
N VAL A 21 -1.77 14.76 -3.78
CA VAL A 21 -0.77 15.28 -2.83
C VAL A 21 -0.24 14.15 -1.94
N PRO A 22 1.00 14.23 -1.44
CA PRO A 22 1.56 13.20 -0.57
C PRO A 22 0.80 13.12 0.76
N CYS A 23 -0.20 12.22 0.84
CA CYS A 23 -0.99 11.99 2.05
C CYS A 23 -0.48 10.84 2.92
N CYS A 24 0.43 10.00 2.39
CA CYS A 24 0.91 8.82 3.11
C CYS A 24 1.86 9.24 4.24
N ARG A 25 1.48 8.96 5.49
CA ARG A 25 2.33 9.19 6.66
C ARG A 25 3.36 8.08 6.92
N PHE A 26 3.16 6.91 6.32
CA PHE A 26 4.07 5.77 6.48
C PHE A 26 5.04 5.66 5.32
N TYR A 27 6.27 5.22 5.62
CA TYR A 27 7.30 4.91 4.64
C TYR A 27 7.63 3.39 4.67
N PRO A 28 7.68 2.69 3.52
CA PRO A 28 7.27 3.16 2.19
C PRO A 28 5.76 3.47 2.12
N THR A 29 5.34 4.17 1.07
CA THR A 29 3.94 4.58 0.86
C THR A 29 2.97 3.40 0.90
N CYS A 30 1.69 3.63 1.21
CA CYS A 30 0.72 2.55 1.31
C CYS A 30 0.67 1.69 0.04
N SER A 31 0.72 2.29 -1.15
CA SER A 31 0.72 1.55 -2.43
C SER A 31 1.95 0.67 -2.61
N GLN A 32 3.13 1.18 -2.24
CA GLN A 32 4.37 0.42 -2.27
C GLN A 32 4.36 -0.73 -1.25
N TYR A 33 3.88 -0.46 -0.03
CA TYR A 33 3.65 -1.49 0.99
C TYR A 33 2.72 -2.58 0.49
N VAL A 34 1.61 -2.23 -0.19
CA VAL A 34 0.68 -3.22 -0.74
C VAL A 34 1.38 -4.10 -1.76
N LEU A 35 2.20 -3.52 -2.65
CA LEU A 35 2.97 -4.28 -3.64
C LEU A 35 3.90 -5.30 -2.96
N GLU A 36 4.66 -4.86 -1.96
CA GLU A 36 5.58 -5.72 -1.21
C GLU A 36 4.84 -6.79 -0.39
N ALA A 37 3.73 -6.44 0.27
CA ALA A 37 2.92 -7.36 1.06
C ALA A 37 2.25 -8.44 0.19
N LEU A 38 1.72 -8.06 -0.98
CA LEU A 38 1.15 -9.01 -1.94
C LEU A 38 2.22 -9.92 -2.55
N GLN A 39 3.45 -9.43 -2.72
CA GLN A 39 4.58 -10.22 -3.22
C GLN A 39 5.06 -11.23 -2.17
N LYS A 40 5.21 -10.81 -0.91
CA LYS A 40 5.75 -11.61 0.19
C LYS A 40 4.75 -12.61 0.78
N HIS A 41 3.51 -12.17 1.01
CA HIS A 41 2.49 -12.96 1.74
C HIS A 41 1.34 -13.48 0.87
N GLY A 42 1.31 -13.12 -0.42
CA GLY A 42 0.20 -13.44 -1.31
C GLY A 42 -1.02 -12.52 -1.12
N ILE A 43 -2.11 -12.82 -1.84
CA ILE A 43 -3.27 -11.90 -1.92
C ILE A 43 -4.06 -11.82 -0.63
N ILE A 44 -4.30 -12.96 0.03
CA ILE A 44 -5.17 -13.00 1.21
C ILE A 44 -4.49 -12.26 2.38
N LYS A 45 -3.31 -12.74 2.78
CA LYS A 45 -2.56 -12.16 3.90
C LYS A 45 -1.98 -10.78 3.55
N GLY A 46 -1.40 -10.63 2.37
CA GLY A 46 -0.88 -9.35 1.89
C GLY A 46 -1.98 -8.30 1.72
N GLY A 47 -3.13 -8.69 1.18
CA GLY A 47 -4.30 -7.81 1.04
C GLY A 47 -4.85 -7.37 2.40
N PHE A 48 -4.99 -8.29 3.35
CA PHE A 48 -5.42 -7.95 4.72
C PHE A 48 -4.45 -6.97 5.41
N MET A 49 -3.14 -7.22 5.34
CA MET A 49 -2.12 -6.31 5.89
C MET A 49 -2.19 -4.92 5.24
N SER A 50 -2.41 -4.90 3.94
CA SER A 50 -2.52 -3.67 3.15
C SER A 50 -3.73 -2.83 3.53
N ILE A 51 -4.91 -3.45 3.62
CA ILE A 51 -6.15 -2.79 4.05
C ILE A 51 -5.98 -2.24 5.47
N LYS A 52 -5.45 -3.06 6.38
CA LYS A 52 -5.17 -2.65 7.76
C LYS A 52 -4.24 -1.44 7.82
N ARG A 53 -3.25 -1.34 6.95
CA ARG A 53 -2.37 -0.18 6.86
C ARG A 53 -3.05 1.05 6.28
N ILE A 54 -3.84 0.90 5.21
CA ILE A 54 -4.60 2.01 4.60
C ILE A 54 -5.55 2.63 5.64
N LEU A 55 -6.25 1.80 6.41
CA LEU A 55 -7.13 2.26 7.50
C LEU A 55 -6.38 3.01 8.62
N ARG A 56 -5.12 2.61 8.89
CA ARG A 56 -4.25 3.29 9.87
C ARG A 56 -3.64 4.58 9.33
N CYS A 57 -3.53 4.73 8.01
CA CYS A 57 -2.93 5.89 7.37
C CYS A 57 -3.91 7.06 7.33
N ASN A 58 -4.21 7.61 8.51
CA ASN A 58 -5.06 8.78 8.69
C ASN A 58 -4.27 10.00 9.22
N PRO A 59 -4.83 11.22 9.15
CA PRO A 59 -4.18 12.43 9.64
C PRO A 59 -3.93 12.49 11.17
N PHE A 60 -4.40 11.52 11.94
CA PHE A 60 -4.16 11.45 13.38
C PHE A 60 -3.06 10.44 13.75
N CYS A 61 -2.55 9.70 12.77
CA CYS A 61 -1.45 8.76 12.99
C CYS A 61 -0.11 9.49 12.88
N LYS A 62 0.86 9.16 13.74
CA LYS A 62 2.23 9.71 13.65
C LYS A 62 2.94 9.33 12.34
N GLY A 63 2.44 8.32 11.63
CA GLY A 63 3.21 7.70 10.57
C GLY A 63 4.33 6.83 11.14
N GLY A 64 5.19 6.31 10.27
CA GLY A 64 6.30 5.47 10.69
C GLY A 64 6.89 4.64 9.57
N TYR A 65 7.99 3.97 9.87
CA TYR A 65 8.61 3.01 8.96
C TYR A 65 7.95 1.64 9.12
N ASP A 66 7.43 1.08 8.04
CA ASP A 66 6.91 -0.28 8.05
C ASP A 66 7.07 -0.90 6.64
N PRO A 67 8.18 -1.60 6.37
CA PRO A 67 8.52 -2.19 5.08
C PRO A 67 8.06 -3.66 4.98
N VAL A 68 6.86 -3.96 5.50
CA VAL A 68 6.23 -5.29 5.45
C VAL A 68 6.95 -6.35 6.31
N LYS A 69 6.44 -6.52 7.54
CA LYS A 69 6.76 -7.63 8.46
C LYS A 69 6.70 -8.98 7.76
#